data_AF-A0A8H5H8E6-F1
#
_entry.id   AF-A0A8H5H8E6-F1
#
_cell.length_a   1.000
_cell.length_b   1.000
_cell.length_c   1.000
_cell.angle_alpha   90.00
_cell.angle_beta   90.00
_cell.angle_gamma   90.00
#
_symmetry.space_group_name_H-M   'P 1'
#
loop_
_entity.id
_entity.type
_entity.pdbx_description
1 polymer ?
#
loop_
_entity_poly.entity_id
_entity_poly.type
_entity_poly.pdbx_seq_one_letter_code
_entity_poly.pdbx_strand_id
1 'polypeptide(L)'
;MHANAAVEGTSVFFHLEKSPDGLADVDAKYTLDAQLLALLSHRASIGKVVAESKYAANVTGYTPLIRSKNVDAIRALLTNTTQEQVVLDGAARVSITLATAWEAAQTASSAISKDFVARVQTAVVRVYRELIDITTEVEVQYLMQRLS
;
A
#
# COMPACT_ATOMS: atom_id res chain seq x y z
N MET A 1 -37.90 -26.28 19.11
CA MET A 1 -37.07 -26.50 17.92
C MET A 1 -36.52 -25.13 17.50
N HIS A 2 -35.40 -24.71 18.11
CA HIS A 2 -34.82 -23.38 17.85
C HIS A 2 -33.87 -23.52 16.66
N ALA A 3 -34.27 -22.95 15.51
CA ALA A 3 -33.39 -22.79 14.36
C ALA A 3 -32.37 -21.70 14.69
N ASN A 4 -31.10 -22.10 14.80
CA ASN A 4 -29.97 -21.19 14.96
C ASN A 4 -29.65 -20.61 13.58
N ALA A 5 -30.15 -19.41 13.29
CA ALA A 5 -29.77 -18.67 12.09
C ALA A 5 -28.31 -18.24 12.26
N ALA A 6 -27.41 -18.88 11.53
CA ALA A 6 -26.03 -18.44 11.40
C ALA A 6 -26.03 -17.03 10.82
N VAL A 7 -25.55 -16.07 11.60
CA VAL A 7 -25.23 -14.73 11.10
C VAL A 7 -24.00 -14.88 10.22
N GLU A 8 -24.23 -15.09 8.92
CA GLU A 8 -23.17 -14.98 7.92
C GLU A 8 -22.65 -13.55 7.95
N GLY A 9 -21.41 -13.41 8.44
CA GLY A 9 -20.70 -12.15 8.44
C GLY A 9 -20.59 -11.66 7.01
N THR A 10 -21.38 -10.66 6.68
CA THR A 10 -21.45 -10.10 5.33
C THR A 10 -20.12 -9.44 5.04
N SER A 11 -19.30 -10.09 4.22
CA SER A 11 -18.06 -9.52 3.70
C SER A 11 -18.36 -8.17 3.08
N VAL A 12 -17.58 -7.15 3.41
CA VAL A 12 -17.64 -5.82 2.78
C VAL A 12 -17.41 -5.92 1.25
N PHE A 13 -16.88 -7.06 0.79
CA PHE A 13 -16.68 -7.41 -0.61
C PHE A 13 -17.67 -8.49 -1.04
N PHE A 14 -18.94 -8.11 -1.23
CA PHE A 14 -20.03 -8.99 -1.68
C PHE A 14 -19.78 -9.73 -3.00
N HIS A 15 -18.80 -9.30 -3.79
CA HIS A 15 -18.50 -9.87 -5.11
C HIS A 15 -17.34 -10.88 -5.09
N LEU A 16 -16.64 -11.07 -3.96
CA LEU A 16 -15.55 -12.05 -3.90
C LEU A 16 -16.02 -13.47 -3.53
N GLU A 17 -17.33 -13.68 -3.37
CA GLU A 17 -17.89 -15.01 -3.20
C GLU A 17 -17.97 -15.76 -4.53
N LYS A 18 -17.87 -17.09 -4.41
CA LYS A 18 -17.85 -18.06 -5.51
C LYS A 18 -18.94 -17.76 -6.53
N SER A 19 -18.57 -17.58 -7.80
CA SER A 19 -19.55 -17.52 -8.89
C SER A 19 -20.44 -18.78 -8.85
N PRO A 20 -21.77 -18.66 -9.06
CA PRO A 20 -22.72 -19.78 -8.98
C PRO A 20 -22.38 -20.95 -9.92
N ASP A 21 -21.61 -20.68 -10.98
CA ASP A 21 -21.18 -21.62 -12.01
C ASP A 21 -19.80 -22.27 -11.72
N GLY A 22 -19.16 -21.92 -10.61
CA GLY A 22 -17.82 -22.42 -10.26
C GLY A 22 -16.70 -21.85 -11.13
N LEU A 23 -16.98 -20.87 -12.01
CA LEU A 23 -15.97 -20.11 -12.72
C LEU A 23 -15.38 -19.03 -11.80
N ALA A 24 -14.15 -18.62 -12.07
CA ALA A 24 -13.55 -17.52 -11.32
C ALA A 24 -14.32 -16.23 -11.66
N ASP A 25 -14.88 -15.55 -10.67
CA ASP A 25 -15.57 -14.28 -10.87
C ASP A 25 -14.56 -13.23 -11.40
N VAL A 26 -14.70 -12.92 -12.70
CA VAL A 26 -13.80 -12.02 -13.42
C VAL A 26 -14.09 -10.56 -13.04
N ASP A 27 -15.36 -10.23 -12.78
CA ASP A 27 -15.78 -8.87 -12.43
C ASP A 27 -15.30 -8.50 -11.03
N ALA A 28 -15.30 -9.47 -10.11
CA ALA A 28 -14.75 -9.30 -8.78
C ALA A 28 -13.24 -9.01 -8.79
N LYS A 29 -12.49 -9.66 -9.69
CA LYS A 29 -11.06 -9.39 -9.89
C LYS A 29 -10.82 -7.99 -10.41
N TYR A 30 -11.53 -7.57 -11.46
CA TYR A 30 -11.38 -6.22 -12.01
C TYR A 30 -11.79 -5.13 -11.02
N THR A 31 -12.81 -5.40 -10.21
CA THR A 31 -13.22 -4.50 -9.13
C THR A 31 -12.14 -4.37 -8.08
N LEU A 32 -11.51 -5.48 -7.67
CA LEU A 32 -10.39 -5.46 -6.73
C LEU A 32 -9.18 -4.72 -7.32
N ASP A 33 -8.84 -4.95 -8.59
CA ASP A 33 -7.75 -4.25 -9.26
C ASP A 33 -7.97 -2.74 -9.28
N ALA A 34 -9.18 -2.29 -9.63
CA ALA A 34 -9.54 -0.87 -9.63
C ALA A 34 -9.42 -0.24 -8.23
N GLN A 35 -9.86 -0.96 -7.18
CA GLN A 35 -9.74 -0.49 -5.80
C GLN A 35 -8.29 -0.41 -5.34
N LEU A 36 -7.46 -1.41 -5.64
CA LEU A 36 -6.05 -1.42 -5.30
C LEU A 36 -5.32 -0.25 -5.99
N LEU A 37 -5.58 -0.03 -7.28
CA LEU A 37 -5.00 1.11 -8.01
C LEU A 37 -5.43 2.45 -7.43
N ALA A 38 -6.70 2.61 -7.05
CA ALA A 38 -7.18 3.84 -6.41
C ALA A 38 -6.50 4.09 -5.06
N LEU A 39 -6.35 3.06 -4.22
CA LEU A 39 -5.69 3.16 -2.92
C LEU A 39 -4.19 3.49 -3.06
N LEU A 40 -3.49 2.85 -4.00
CA LEU A 40 -2.08 3.10 -4.27
C LEU A 40 -1.86 4.52 -4.82
N SER A 41 -2.70 4.95 -5.77
CA SER A 41 -2.67 6.31 -6.32
C SER A 41 -2.89 7.36 -5.24
N HIS A 42 -3.90 7.17 -4.39
CA HIS A 42 -4.15 8.05 -3.26
C HIS A 42 -2.94 8.11 -2.31
N ARG A 43 -2.39 6.95 -1.91
CA ARG A 43 -1.23 6.88 -1.01
C ARG A 43 0.01 7.59 -1.55
N ALA A 44 0.28 7.47 -2.85
CA ALA A 44 1.37 8.18 -3.51
C ALA A 44 1.11 9.69 -3.57
N SER A 45 -0.12 10.09 -3.89
CA SER A 45 -0.50 11.50 -4.01
C SER A 45 -0.42 12.29 -2.70
N ILE A 46 -0.57 11.62 -1.55
CA ILE A 46 -0.35 12.21 -0.21
C ILE A 46 1.06 12.80 -0.09
N GLY A 47 2.02 12.33 -0.91
CA GLY A 47 3.36 12.92 -1.03
C GLY A 47 3.35 14.44 -1.22
N LYS A 48 2.36 15.03 -1.89
CA LYS A 48 2.24 16.49 -2.02
C LYS A 48 2.07 17.19 -0.66
N VAL A 49 1.22 16.63 0.20
CA VAL A 49 0.97 17.16 1.55
C VAL A 49 2.19 16.95 2.44
N VAL A 50 2.84 15.78 2.32
CA VAL A 50 4.09 15.49 3.05
C VAL A 50 5.19 16.45 2.65
N ALA A 51 5.36 16.72 1.35
CA ALA A 51 6.34 17.67 0.84
C ALA A 51 6.10 19.09 1.39
N GLU A 52 4.86 19.57 1.38
CA GLU A 52 4.54 20.89 1.93
C GLU A 52 4.84 20.96 3.44
N SER A 53 4.50 19.92 4.19
CA SER A 53 4.83 19.85 5.63
C SER A 53 6.34 19.88 5.88
N LYS A 54 7.12 19.11 5.12
CA LYS A 54 8.59 19.10 5.20
C LYS A 54 9.20 20.44 4.79
N TYR A 55 8.69 21.06 3.73
CA TYR A 55 9.12 22.39 3.29
C TYR A 55 8.86 23.44 4.36
N ALA A 56 7.64 23.50 4.91
CA ALA A 56 7.29 24.43 5.97
C ALA A 56 8.17 24.27 7.22
N ALA A 57 8.55 23.04 7.55
CA ALA A 57 9.45 22.75 8.67
C ALA A 57 10.92 23.15 8.42
N ASN A 58 11.37 23.26 7.17
CA ASN A 58 12.76 23.58 6.82
C ASN A 58 12.87 24.45 5.55
N VAL A 59 12.21 25.61 5.55
CA VAL A 59 12.15 26.51 4.39
C VAL A 59 13.54 26.92 3.92
N THR A 60 14.45 27.20 4.86
CA THR A 60 15.82 27.66 4.58
C THR A 60 16.67 26.57 3.92
N GLY A 61 16.44 25.29 4.24
CA GLY A 61 17.12 24.16 3.62
C GLY A 61 16.61 23.86 2.21
N TYR A 62 15.29 23.88 1.99
CA TYR A 62 14.71 23.54 0.69
C TYR A 62 14.79 24.68 -0.34
N THR A 63 14.62 25.94 0.06
CA THR A 63 14.51 27.08 -0.87
C THR A 63 15.72 27.21 -1.83
N PRO A 64 16.99 27.14 -1.38
CA PRO A 64 18.14 27.23 -2.26
C PRO A 64 18.21 26.07 -3.26
N LEU A 65 17.83 24.86 -2.82
CA LEU A 65 17.83 23.67 -3.66
C LEU A 65 16.74 23.74 -4.73
N ILE A 66 15.55 24.25 -4.38
CA ILE A 66 14.45 24.45 -5.34
C ILE A 66 14.85 25.49 -6.39
N ARG A 67 15.41 26.64 -5.98
CA ARG A 67 15.84 27.69 -6.91
C ARG A 67 16.94 27.25 -7.86
N SER A 68 17.87 26.42 -7.38
CA SER A 68 18.94 25.84 -8.19
C SER A 68 18.51 24.59 -8.98
N LYS A 69 17.24 24.15 -8.84
CA LYS A 69 16.69 22.93 -9.44
C LYS A 69 17.52 21.67 -9.14
N ASN A 70 18.09 21.60 -7.94
CA ASN A 70 18.92 20.47 -7.51
C ASN A 70 18.05 19.32 -6.98
N VAL A 71 17.57 18.49 -7.92
CA VAL A 71 16.67 17.36 -7.65
C VAL A 71 17.31 16.34 -6.70
N ASP A 72 18.57 15.97 -6.93
CA ASP A 72 19.26 14.95 -6.14
C ASP A 72 19.45 15.38 -4.69
N ALA A 73 19.82 16.65 -4.47
CA ALA A 73 19.95 17.19 -3.11
C ALA A 73 18.60 17.26 -2.37
N ILE A 74 17.51 17.55 -3.08
CA ILE A 74 16.17 17.55 -2.48
C ILE A 74 15.74 16.14 -2.13
N ARG A 75 15.94 15.18 -3.04
CA ARG A 75 15.66 13.77 -2.79
C ARG A 75 16.43 13.27 -1.56
N ALA A 76 17.74 13.58 -1.48
CA ALA A 76 18.55 13.23 -0.32
C ALA A 76 18.04 13.88 0.99
N LEU A 77 17.58 15.12 0.95
CA LEU A 77 17.02 15.82 2.11
C LEU A 77 15.64 15.28 2.52
N LEU A 78 14.86 14.75 1.58
CA LEU A 78 13.54 14.14 1.83
C LEU A 78 13.65 12.74 2.43
N THR A 79 14.70 11.99 2.08
CA THR A 79 14.91 10.60 2.48
C THR A 79 15.18 10.48 3.98
N ASN A 80 14.39 9.63 4.65
CA ASN A 80 14.61 9.24 6.04
C ASN A 80 14.62 7.71 6.11
N THR A 81 15.82 7.14 5.99
CA THR A 81 16.02 5.68 5.93
C THR A 81 15.46 4.96 7.16
N THR A 82 15.54 5.59 8.34
CA THR A 82 14.97 5.04 9.58
C THR A 82 13.44 4.94 9.49
N GLN A 83 12.78 5.99 9.01
CA GLN A 83 11.33 5.98 8.83
C GLN A 83 10.89 4.97 7.76
N GLU A 84 11.62 4.88 6.66
CA GLU A 84 11.34 3.89 5.60
C GLU A 84 11.43 2.47 6.13
N GLN A 85 12.46 2.15 6.92
CA GLN A 85 12.61 0.83 7.51
C GLN A 85 11.44 0.49 8.44
N VAL A 86 11.00 1.45 9.27
CA VAL A 86 9.84 1.27 10.15
C VAL A 86 8.57 0.97 9.34
N VAL A 87 8.37 1.63 8.20
CA VAL A 87 7.23 1.35 7.31
C VAL A 87 7.31 -0.07 6.74
N LEU A 88 8.49 -0.51 6.30
CA LEU A 88 8.66 -1.84 5.72
C LEU A 88 8.52 -2.96 6.76
N ASP A 89 9.06 -2.79 7.95
CA ASP A 89 8.90 -3.73 9.06
C ASP A 89 7.42 -3.83 9.47
N GLY A 90 6.71 -2.69 9.47
CA GLY A 90 5.27 -2.63 9.70
C GLY A 90 4.48 -3.40 8.64
N ALA A 91 4.77 -3.17 7.36
CA ALA A 91 4.13 -3.86 6.23
C ALA A 91 4.39 -5.37 6.28
N ALA A 92 5.62 -5.78 6.57
CA ALA A 92 6.01 -7.18 6.76
C ALA A 92 5.19 -7.83 7.89
N ARG A 93 5.14 -7.21 9.08
CA ARG A 93 4.38 -7.73 10.22
C ARG A 93 2.90 -7.88 9.92
N VAL A 94 2.27 -6.85 9.34
CA VAL A 94 0.83 -6.88 9.02
C VAL A 94 0.53 -7.94 7.98
N SER A 95 1.37 -8.08 6.95
CA SER A 95 1.19 -9.10 5.91
C SER A 95 1.22 -10.52 6.46
N ILE A 96 2.13 -10.83 7.40
CA ILE A 96 2.19 -12.13 8.07
C ILE A 96 0.90 -12.38 8.84
N THR A 97 0.45 -11.41 9.64
CA THR A 97 -0.76 -11.55 10.47
C THR A 97 -1.97 -11.82 9.59
N LEU A 98 -2.17 -11.04 8.53
CA LEU A 98 -3.33 -11.18 7.64
C LEU A 98 -3.27 -12.48 6.81
N ALA A 99 -2.10 -12.83 6.27
CA ALA A 99 -1.95 -14.04 5.46
C ALA A 99 -2.13 -15.30 6.31
N THR A 100 -1.59 -15.33 7.54
CA THR A 100 -1.79 -16.45 8.47
C THR A 100 -3.26 -16.59 8.87
N ALA A 101 -3.93 -15.48 9.18
CA ALA A 101 -5.35 -15.50 9.51
C ALA A 101 -6.21 -15.98 8.33
N TRP A 102 -5.87 -15.55 7.11
CA TRP A 102 -6.53 -16.02 5.90
C TRP A 102 -6.29 -17.51 5.68
N GLU A 103 -5.05 -18.00 5.78
CA GLU A 103 -4.70 -19.42 5.64
C GLU A 103 -5.46 -20.29 6.65
N ALA A 104 -5.56 -19.86 7.91
CA ALA A 104 -6.29 -20.57 8.96
C ALA A 104 -7.81 -20.63 8.72
N ALA A 105 -8.37 -19.67 7.98
CA ALA A 105 -9.79 -19.63 7.62
C ALA A 105 -10.13 -20.57 6.44
N GLN A 106 -9.14 -21.15 5.76
CA GLN A 106 -9.38 -22.00 4.60
C GLN A 106 -9.74 -23.42 5.01
N THR A 107 -10.74 -23.99 4.33
CA THR A 107 -11.16 -25.38 4.57
C THR A 107 -10.14 -26.37 4.01
N ALA A 108 -10.09 -27.58 4.59
CA ALA A 108 -9.10 -28.63 4.31
C ALA A 108 -8.98 -29.08 2.83
N SER A 109 -9.93 -28.71 1.97
CA SER A 109 -9.86 -28.96 0.51
C SER A 109 -9.03 -27.91 -0.27
N SER A 110 -8.59 -26.84 0.38
CA SER A 110 -7.78 -25.80 -0.25
C SER A 110 -6.31 -26.18 -0.14
N ALA A 111 -5.72 -26.71 -1.22
CA ALA A 111 -4.30 -26.98 -1.30
C ALA A 111 -3.50 -25.66 -1.35
N ILE A 112 -3.29 -25.05 -0.18
CA ILE A 112 -2.46 -23.85 -0.04
C ILE A 112 -1.01 -24.29 0.06
N SER A 113 -0.14 -23.62 -0.70
CA SER A 113 1.29 -23.89 -0.64
C SER A 113 1.84 -23.51 0.73
N LYS A 114 2.74 -24.34 1.28
CA LYS A 114 3.40 -24.11 2.58
C LYS A 114 4.21 -22.79 2.63
N ASP A 115 4.48 -22.19 1.48
CA ASP A 115 5.21 -20.92 1.34
C ASP A 115 4.30 -19.70 1.12
N PHE A 116 2.98 -19.87 1.19
CA PHE A 116 2.01 -18.81 0.87
C PHE A 116 2.23 -17.54 1.68
N VAL A 117 2.32 -17.65 3.00
CA VAL A 117 2.53 -16.50 3.90
C VAL A 117 3.84 -15.77 3.58
N ALA A 118 4.93 -16.52 3.34
CA ALA A 118 6.22 -15.95 3.01
C ALA A 118 6.21 -15.22 1.65
N ARG A 119 5.50 -15.78 0.65
CA ARG A 119 5.33 -15.15 -0.66
C ARG A 119 4.51 -13.86 -0.57
N VAL A 120 3.43 -13.85 0.20
CA VAL A 120 2.62 -12.65 0.43
C VAL A 120 3.45 -11.58 1.12
N GLN A 121 4.19 -11.93 2.17
CA GLN A 121 5.08 -10.99 2.87
C GLN A 121 6.11 -10.37 1.92
N THR A 122 6.78 -11.20 1.13
CA THR A 122 7.79 -10.74 0.16
C THR A 122 7.18 -9.78 -0.87
N ALA A 123 6.00 -10.12 -1.39
CA ALA A 123 5.29 -9.27 -2.35
C ALA A 123 4.88 -7.92 -1.73
N VAL A 124 4.32 -7.93 -0.51
CA VAL A 124 3.89 -6.71 0.19
C VAL A 124 5.08 -5.80 0.48
N VAL A 125 6.18 -6.33 1.02
CA VAL A 125 7.38 -5.53 1.31
C VAL A 125 7.93 -4.90 0.02
N ARG A 126 7.95 -5.65 -1.08
CA ARG A 126 8.36 -5.13 -2.39
C ARG A 126 7.45 -3.99 -2.86
N VAL A 127 6.13 -4.16 -2.81
CA VAL A 127 5.16 -3.12 -3.20
C VAL A 127 5.35 -1.85 -2.35
N TYR A 128 5.55 -2.00 -1.05
CA TYR A 128 5.78 -0.83 -0.18
C TYR A 128 7.10 -0.13 -0.47
N ARG A 129 8.16 -0.85 -0.86
CA ARG A 129 9.42 -0.23 -1.31
C ARG A 129 9.18 0.62 -2.55
N GLU A 130 8.54 0.06 -3.57
CA GLU A 130 8.20 0.80 -4.80
C GLU A 130 7.28 2.00 -4.51
N LEU A 131 6.33 1.85 -3.58
CA LEU A 131 5.41 2.92 -3.20
C LEU A 131 6.11 4.08 -2.47
N ILE A 132 7.12 3.78 -1.63
CA ILE A 132 7.99 4.80 -1.02
C ILE A 132 8.70 5.59 -2.13
N ASP A 133 9.34 4.90 -3.08
CA ASP A 133 10.09 5.55 -4.16
C ASP A 133 9.20 6.45 -5.03
N ILE A 134 8.01 5.98 -5.39
CA ILE A 134 7.01 6.76 -6.15
C ILE A 134 6.54 7.98 -5.34
N THR A 135 6.29 7.81 -4.04
CA THR A 135 5.85 8.92 -3.17
C THR A 135 6.94 9.98 -3.06
N THR A 136 8.21 9.58 -2.91
CA THR A 136 9.34 10.50 -2.88
C THR A 136 9.50 11.25 -4.21
N GLU A 137 9.25 10.59 -5.34
CA GLU A 137 9.24 11.27 -6.65
C GLU A 137 8.12 12.33 -6.73
N VAL A 138 6.92 12.03 -6.23
CA VAL A 138 5.83 13.02 -6.12
C VAL A 138 6.22 14.19 -5.22
N GLU A 139 6.89 13.93 -4.09
CA GLU A 139 7.39 14.97 -3.18
C GLU A 139 8.39 15.91 -3.89
N VAL A 140 9.36 15.33 -4.61
CA VAL A 140 10.35 16.09 -5.41
C VAL A 140 9.67 16.95 -6.46
N GLN A 141 8.77 16.38 -7.27
CA GLN A 141 8.08 17.10 -8.34
C GLN A 141 7.23 18.26 -7.79
N TYR A 142 6.58 18.05 -6.65
CA TYR A 142 5.84 19.10 -5.96
C TYR A 142 6.76 20.26 -5.55
N LEU A 143 7.90 19.97 -4.90
CA LEU A 143 8.84 21.00 -4.46
C LEU A 143 9.46 21.78 -5.62
N MET A 144 9.70 21.14 -6.77
CA MET A 144 10.20 21.81 -7.98
C MET A 144 9.26 22.89 -8.52
N GLN A 145 7.96 22.76 -8.30
CA GLN A 145 6.94 23.72 -8.75
C GLN A 145 6.49 24.66 -7.64
N ARG A 146 7.10 24.56 -6.45
CA ARG A 146 6.58 25.24 -5.26
C ARG A 146 6.81 26.74 -5.24
N LEU A 147 7.90 27.19 -5.88
CA LEU A 147 8.35 28.59 -5.93
C LEU A 147 8.19 29.22 -7.32
N SER A 148 7.65 28.47 -8.28
CA SER A 148 7.34 28.97 -9.62
C SER A 148 6.07 29.81 -9.65
#